data_AF-A0AAN0RLD7-F1
#
_entry.id   AF-A0AAN0RLD7-F1
#
_cell.length_a   1.000
_cell.length_b   1.000
_cell.length_c   1.000
_cell.angle_alpha   90.00
_cell.angle_beta   90.00
_cell.angle_gamma   90.00
#
_symmetry.space_group_name_H-M   'P 1'
#
loop_
_entity.id
_entity.type
_entity.pdbx_description
1 polymer ?
#
loop_
_entity_poly.entity_id
_entity_poly.type
_entity_poly.pdbx_seq_one_letter_code
_entity_poly.pdbx_strand_id
1 'polypeptide(L)'
;MTAPSKSHGRKSIRATLKPRTLDGETPDLAGVWRADVITLFPDLFPGVLGASLTGKGLKDDKWQLHTHDLRPYGEGKHRNVDDTPAGGGAGMVMRADVLGRALSDILLRRPPCPIIYMSPRGRPLTQARAQALADGPGAVVLCGRFEGIDQRVIDHFKIEEISIGDYVLSGGELAAQVMLDAAVRLIPGVLGNQASTEQESFSNGLLEHPQYTRPPVWEGREIPPVLLSGDHGKVAQWQAEQSEALTQDRRPDLWEKYRK
;
A
#
# COMPACT_ATOMS: atom_id res chain seq x y z
N MET A 1 26.10 9.27 26.09
CA MET A 1 26.04 8.85 24.68
C MET A 1 25.62 7.39 24.65
N THR A 2 24.32 7.13 24.60
CA THR A 2 23.74 5.78 24.53
C THR A 2 23.38 5.49 23.08
N ALA A 3 24.05 4.51 22.48
CA ALA A 3 23.82 4.09 21.10
C ALA A 3 22.43 3.42 20.95
N PRO A 4 21.71 3.61 19.85
CA PRO A 4 20.43 2.95 19.62
C PRO A 4 20.63 1.47 19.25
N SER A 5 19.87 0.58 19.89
CA SER A 5 19.90 -0.86 19.60
C SER A 5 19.27 -1.15 18.24
N LYS A 6 20.02 -1.75 17.33
CA LYS A 6 19.48 -2.31 16.08
C LYS A 6 18.58 -3.50 16.41
N SER A 7 17.29 -3.42 16.06
CA SER A 7 16.40 -4.58 16.15
C SER A 7 16.80 -5.59 15.08
N HIS A 8 17.48 -6.66 15.45
CA HIS A 8 17.64 -7.83 14.59
C HIS A 8 16.36 -8.66 14.71
N GLY A 9 15.52 -8.63 13.66
CA GLY A 9 14.34 -9.48 13.57
C GLY A 9 14.72 -10.95 13.80
N ARG A 10 14.03 -11.63 14.71
CA ARG A 10 14.26 -13.06 14.97
C ARG A 10 13.72 -13.85 13.77
N LYS A 11 14.61 -14.58 13.09
CA LYS A 11 14.23 -15.58 12.09
C LYS A 11 13.43 -16.68 12.78
N SER A 12 12.20 -16.92 12.33
CA SER A 12 11.44 -18.09 12.80
C SER A 12 11.83 -19.29 11.95
N ILE A 13 12.31 -20.37 12.59
CA ILE A 13 12.62 -21.63 11.92
C ILE A 13 11.56 -22.64 12.34
N ARG A 14 10.72 -23.07 11.39
CA ARG A 14 9.82 -24.23 11.55
C ARG A 14 10.40 -25.39 10.74
N ALA A 15 10.51 -26.56 11.36
CA ALA A 15 10.98 -27.77 10.70
C ALA A 15 9.88 -28.32 9.76
N THR A 16 10.22 -28.54 8.50
CA THR A 16 9.36 -29.16 7.48
C THR A 16 10.07 -30.34 6.84
N LEU A 17 9.33 -31.42 6.58
CA LEU A 17 9.87 -32.68 6.02
C LEU A 17 9.99 -32.68 4.48
N LYS A 18 9.77 -31.53 3.82
CA LYS A 18 10.00 -31.39 2.37
C LYS A 18 11.41 -30.82 2.13
N PRO A 19 12.26 -31.47 1.32
CA PRO A 19 13.55 -30.89 0.93
C PRO A 19 13.33 -29.54 0.24
N ARG A 20 13.97 -28.49 0.74
CA ARG A 20 13.98 -27.16 0.11
C ARG A 20 15.13 -27.12 -0.90
N THR A 21 14.85 -26.67 -2.12
CA THR A 21 15.90 -26.24 -3.05
C THR A 21 16.47 -24.90 -2.56
N LEU A 22 17.75 -24.65 -2.86
CA LEU A 22 18.50 -23.42 -2.56
C LEU A 22 18.09 -22.27 -3.51
N ASP A 23 16.78 -22.02 -3.66
CA ASP A 23 16.25 -21.01 -4.58
C ASP A 23 15.62 -19.86 -3.77
N GLY A 24 16.30 -18.70 -3.73
CA GLY A 24 15.73 -17.34 -3.79
C GLY A 24 14.59 -16.87 -2.86
N GLU A 25 14.01 -17.70 -1.99
CA GLU A 25 12.88 -17.29 -1.14
C GLU A 25 13.37 -16.42 0.03
N THR A 26 12.95 -15.14 0.04
CA THR A 26 13.14 -14.24 1.17
C THR A 26 12.55 -14.89 2.43
N PRO A 27 13.34 -15.11 3.49
CA PRO A 27 12.86 -15.83 4.66
C PRO A 27 11.78 -15.02 5.39
N ASP A 28 10.74 -15.70 5.86
CA ASP A 28 9.70 -15.07 6.69
C ASP A 28 10.27 -14.55 8.01
N LEU A 29 10.18 -13.23 8.23
CA LEU A 29 10.69 -12.58 9.42
C LEU A 29 9.56 -12.40 10.45
N ALA A 30 9.80 -12.86 11.68
CA ALA A 30 8.79 -12.75 12.72
C ALA A 30 8.59 -11.28 13.14
N GLY A 31 7.33 -10.84 13.14
CA GLY A 31 6.96 -9.49 13.56
C GLY A 31 7.29 -8.39 12.55
N VAL A 32 7.68 -8.75 11.32
CA VAL A 32 7.88 -7.80 10.23
C VAL A 32 6.62 -7.75 9.37
N TRP A 33 6.21 -6.54 9.01
CA TRP A 33 5.05 -6.31 8.15
C TRP A 33 5.25 -6.98 6.79
N ARG A 34 4.28 -7.77 6.30
CA ARG A 34 4.40 -8.49 5.02
C ARG A 34 3.21 -8.28 4.09
N ALA A 35 3.53 -7.89 2.85
CA ALA A 35 2.63 -7.95 1.71
C ALA A 35 2.84 -9.25 0.92
N ASP A 36 1.78 -10.02 0.71
CA ASP A 36 1.73 -11.12 -0.25
C ASP A 36 0.84 -10.70 -1.42
N VAL A 37 1.41 -10.49 -2.61
CA VAL A 37 0.70 -10.02 -3.79
C VAL A 37 0.43 -11.20 -4.74
N ILE A 38 -0.84 -11.49 -5.00
CA ILE A 38 -1.26 -12.49 -5.99
C ILE A 38 -1.57 -11.77 -7.31
N THR A 39 -0.84 -12.13 -8.36
CA THR A 39 -0.90 -11.45 -9.66
C THR A 39 -0.55 -12.41 -10.80
N LEU A 40 -0.93 -12.04 -12.03
CA LEU A 40 -0.42 -12.67 -13.26
C LEU A 40 0.92 -12.10 -13.72
N PHE A 41 1.43 -11.06 -13.06
CA PHE A 41 2.64 -10.34 -13.46
C PHE A 41 3.54 -10.08 -12.22
N PRO A 42 4.10 -11.13 -11.61
CA PRO A 42 4.95 -10.99 -10.43
C PRO A 42 6.16 -10.07 -10.68
N ASP A 43 6.68 -10.03 -11.90
CA ASP A 43 7.84 -9.21 -12.29
C ASP A 43 7.58 -7.70 -12.25
N LEU A 44 6.32 -7.26 -12.12
CA LEU A 44 5.98 -5.84 -11.93
C LEU A 44 6.29 -5.35 -10.51
N PHE A 45 6.71 -6.25 -9.62
CA PHE A 45 7.04 -5.97 -8.23
C PHE A 45 8.54 -6.25 -7.98
N PRO A 46 9.21 -5.44 -7.14
CA PRO A 46 8.64 -4.41 -6.27
C PRO A 46 8.22 -3.13 -7.00
N GLY A 47 8.60 -2.97 -8.28
CA GLY A 47 8.22 -1.80 -9.08
C GLY A 47 8.69 -0.51 -8.39
N VAL A 48 7.77 0.45 -8.22
CA VAL A 48 8.07 1.72 -7.53
C VAL A 48 8.40 1.53 -6.05
N LEU A 49 7.90 0.45 -5.43
CA LEU A 49 8.16 0.12 -4.02
C LEU A 49 9.62 -0.28 -3.77
N GLY A 50 10.37 -0.60 -4.82
CA GLY A 50 11.79 -0.92 -4.76
C GLY A 50 12.71 0.31 -4.75
N ALA A 51 12.15 1.51 -4.94
CA ALA A 51 12.89 2.77 -5.00
C ALA A 51 12.87 3.52 -3.66
N SER A 52 13.80 4.48 -3.50
CA SER A 52 13.80 5.44 -2.38
C SER A 52 13.71 4.77 -0.99
N LEU A 53 12.99 5.40 -0.04
CA LEU A 53 12.87 4.98 1.35
C LEU A 53 12.08 3.69 1.52
N THR A 54 11.04 3.45 0.72
CA THR A 54 10.28 2.19 0.74
C THR A 54 11.18 1.02 0.31
N GLY A 55 11.93 1.20 -0.78
CA GLY A 55 12.91 0.20 -1.25
C GLY A 55 14.08 -0.01 -0.29
N LYS A 56 14.55 1.05 0.38
CA LYS A 56 15.53 0.92 1.46
C LYS A 56 14.95 0.13 2.63
N GLY A 57 13.71 0.44 3.04
CA GLY A 57 12.99 -0.31 4.08
C GLY A 57 12.85 -1.79 3.73
N LEU A 58 12.64 -2.12 2.45
CA LEU A 58 12.57 -3.50 1.97
C LEU A 58 13.93 -4.21 2.11
N LYS A 59 15.02 -3.53 1.74
CA LYS A 59 16.40 -4.06 1.88
C LYS A 59 16.88 -4.19 3.33
N ASP A 60 16.40 -3.30 4.20
CA ASP A 60 16.73 -3.25 5.62
C ASP A 60 15.77 -4.11 6.47
N ASP A 61 14.97 -4.98 5.84
CA ASP A 61 14.03 -5.90 6.49
C ASP A 61 12.99 -5.20 7.39
N LYS A 62 12.64 -3.94 7.07
CA LYS A 62 11.58 -3.17 7.76
C LYS A 62 10.18 -3.60 7.35
N TRP A 63 10.05 -4.16 6.16
CA TRP A 63 8.85 -4.78 5.64
C TRP A 63 9.23 -5.82 4.59
N GLN A 64 8.33 -6.73 4.25
CA GLN A 64 8.56 -7.80 3.28
C GLN A 64 7.54 -7.76 2.15
N LEU A 65 7.99 -8.07 0.93
CA LEU A 65 7.15 -8.23 -0.26
C LEU A 65 7.35 -9.60 -0.86
N HIS A 66 6.26 -10.36 -0.96
CA HIS A 66 6.22 -11.68 -1.55
C HIS A 66 5.26 -11.63 -2.73
N THR A 67 5.71 -12.06 -3.90
CA THR A 67 4.90 -12.09 -5.11
C THR A 67 4.55 -13.52 -5.46
N HIS A 68 3.29 -13.75 -5.78
CA HIS A 68 2.74 -15.06 -6.08
C HIS A 68 2.17 -15.03 -7.48
N ASP A 69 2.85 -15.69 -8.41
CA ASP A 69 2.28 -15.94 -9.74
C ASP A 69 1.02 -16.81 -9.57
N LEU A 70 -0.08 -16.38 -10.16
CA LEU A 70 -1.32 -17.14 -10.15
C LEU A 70 -1.30 -18.30 -11.16
N ARG A 71 -0.50 -18.21 -12.23
CA ARG A 71 -0.47 -19.22 -13.31
C ARG A 71 -0.16 -20.63 -12.82
N PRO A 72 0.76 -20.89 -11.88
CA PRO A 72 0.98 -22.22 -11.33
C PRO A 72 -0.27 -22.91 -10.74
N TYR A 73 -1.28 -22.15 -10.34
CA TYR A 73 -2.56 -22.67 -9.85
C TYR A 73 -3.61 -22.87 -10.95
N GLY A 74 -3.30 -22.47 -12.19
CA GLY A 74 -4.21 -22.55 -13.33
C GLY A 74 -4.47 -23.98 -13.79
N GLU A 75 -5.59 -24.18 -14.46
CA GLU A 75 -6.05 -25.51 -14.89
C GLU A 75 -5.45 -25.98 -16.22
N GLY A 76 -5.24 -27.29 -16.30
CA GLY A 76 -4.82 -27.97 -17.52
C GLY A 76 -3.40 -27.62 -17.98
N LYS A 77 -3.04 -28.11 -19.18
CA LYS A 77 -1.70 -27.94 -19.76
C LYS A 77 -1.31 -26.47 -19.96
N HIS A 78 -2.28 -25.60 -20.22
CA HIS A 78 -2.07 -24.19 -20.51
C HIS A 78 -2.14 -23.30 -19.27
N ARG A 79 -2.32 -23.87 -18.07
CA ARG A 79 -2.41 -23.11 -16.81
C ARG A 79 -3.48 -22.01 -16.87
N ASN A 80 -4.68 -22.39 -17.30
CA ASN A 80 -5.76 -21.44 -17.50
C ASN A 80 -6.25 -20.88 -16.16
N VAL A 81 -6.28 -19.54 -16.04
CA VAL A 81 -6.63 -18.81 -14.80
C VAL A 81 -7.98 -18.11 -14.88
N ASP A 82 -8.56 -18.04 -16.09
CA ASP A 82 -9.77 -17.30 -16.42
C ASP A 82 -10.70 -18.14 -17.30
N ASP A 83 -11.97 -17.75 -17.36
CA ASP A 83 -12.95 -18.34 -18.27
C ASP A 83 -13.99 -17.29 -18.67
N THR A 84 -14.80 -17.62 -19.67
CA THR A 84 -15.91 -16.76 -20.11
C THR A 84 -16.93 -16.55 -18.99
N PRO A 85 -17.53 -15.34 -18.88
CA PRO A 85 -18.50 -15.05 -17.84
C PRO A 85 -19.77 -15.87 -18.01
N ALA A 86 -20.27 -16.43 -16.91
CA ALA A 86 -21.61 -17.01 -16.86
C ALA A 86 -22.68 -15.93 -17.11
N GLY A 87 -23.68 -16.23 -17.93
CA GLY A 87 -24.70 -15.26 -18.37
C GLY A 87 -24.35 -14.53 -19.68
N GLY A 88 -23.19 -14.81 -20.28
CA GLY A 88 -22.73 -14.18 -21.50
C GLY A 88 -22.06 -12.83 -21.24
N GLY A 89 -21.53 -12.21 -22.30
CA GLY A 89 -20.74 -10.98 -22.21
C GLY A 89 -19.40 -11.12 -22.93
N ALA A 90 -18.76 -9.99 -23.21
CA ALA A 90 -17.39 -9.98 -23.71
C ALA A 90 -16.41 -10.11 -22.54
N GLY A 91 -15.17 -10.52 -22.84
CA GLY A 91 -14.10 -10.60 -21.86
C GLY A 91 -14.04 -11.93 -21.10
N MET A 92 -13.19 -11.95 -20.07
CA MET A 92 -12.88 -13.14 -19.27
C MET A 92 -12.97 -12.78 -17.78
N VAL A 93 -13.28 -13.76 -16.93
CA VAL A 93 -13.35 -13.62 -15.48
C VAL A 93 -12.38 -14.61 -14.84
N MET A 94 -11.59 -14.12 -13.89
CA MET A 94 -10.64 -14.97 -13.16
C MET A 94 -11.39 -15.99 -12.30
N ARG A 95 -10.96 -17.25 -12.37
CA ARG A 95 -11.71 -18.38 -11.84
C ARG A 95 -11.58 -18.51 -10.32
N ALA A 96 -12.70 -18.83 -9.67
CA ALA A 96 -12.77 -19.02 -8.21
C ALA A 96 -11.91 -20.19 -7.69
N ASP A 97 -11.83 -21.30 -8.43
CA ASP A 97 -11.08 -22.49 -8.05
C ASP A 97 -9.56 -22.30 -8.11
N VAL A 98 -9.08 -21.50 -9.08
CA VAL A 98 -7.69 -21.09 -9.21
C VAL A 98 -7.30 -20.13 -8.09
N LEU A 99 -8.07 -19.04 -7.90
CA LEU A 99 -7.83 -18.06 -6.84
C LEU A 99 -7.96 -18.68 -5.45
N GLY A 100 -8.94 -19.57 -5.24
CA GLY A 100 -9.16 -20.24 -3.97
C GLY A 100 -8.00 -21.14 -3.54
N ARG A 101 -7.37 -21.86 -4.49
CA ARG A 101 -6.16 -22.64 -4.20
C ARG A 101 -4.98 -21.74 -3.84
N ALA A 102 -4.75 -20.66 -4.59
CA ALA A 102 -3.67 -19.72 -4.31
C ALA A 102 -3.82 -19.06 -2.94
N LEU A 103 -5.01 -18.55 -2.62
CA LEU A 103 -5.32 -17.97 -1.32
C LEU A 103 -5.14 -18.97 -0.18
N SER A 104 -5.68 -20.19 -0.31
CA SER A 104 -5.57 -21.22 0.73
C SER A 104 -4.11 -21.58 1.03
N ASP A 105 -3.28 -21.73 0.01
CA ASP A 105 -1.86 -22.07 0.17
C ASP A 105 -1.06 -20.95 0.85
N ILE A 106 -1.33 -19.69 0.50
CA ILE A 106 -0.69 -18.53 1.14
C ILE A 106 -1.14 -18.40 2.59
N LEU A 107 -2.45 -18.49 2.85
CA LEU A 107 -3.03 -18.34 4.18
C LEU A 107 -2.56 -19.44 5.15
N LEU A 108 -2.27 -20.65 4.67
CA LEU A 108 -1.70 -21.72 5.50
C LEU A 108 -0.30 -21.37 6.04
N ARG A 109 0.44 -20.52 5.33
CA ARG A 109 1.84 -20.17 5.61
C ARG A 109 1.99 -18.84 6.32
N ARG A 110 0.89 -18.14 6.63
CA ARG A 110 0.93 -16.82 7.27
C ARG A 110 0.03 -16.66 8.48
N PRO A 111 0.41 -15.81 9.46
CA PRO A 111 -0.54 -15.34 10.46
C PRO A 111 -1.74 -14.65 9.79
N PRO A 112 -2.92 -14.66 10.45
CA PRO A 112 -4.10 -13.96 9.96
C PRO A 112 -3.82 -12.50 9.61
N CYS A 113 -4.35 -12.06 8.47
CA CYS A 113 -4.25 -10.69 7.98
C CYS A 113 -5.46 -10.37 7.10
N PRO A 114 -5.69 -9.10 6.77
CA PRO A 114 -6.65 -8.72 5.73
C PRO A 114 -6.29 -9.33 4.37
N ILE A 115 -7.32 -9.72 3.62
CA ILE A 115 -7.24 -10.08 2.21
C ILE A 115 -7.94 -8.97 1.44
N ILE A 116 -7.23 -8.32 0.53
CA ILE A 116 -7.67 -7.12 -0.15
C ILE A 116 -7.70 -7.39 -1.65
N TYR A 117 -8.78 -7.01 -2.31
CA TYR A 117 -8.89 -6.98 -3.76
C TYR A 117 -8.92 -5.54 -4.25
N MET A 118 -7.98 -5.18 -5.13
CA MET A 118 -7.95 -3.88 -5.79
C MET A 118 -9.04 -3.84 -6.87
N SER A 119 -10.14 -3.17 -6.57
CA SER A 119 -11.38 -3.18 -7.34
C SER A 119 -11.98 -1.77 -7.41
N PRO A 120 -12.40 -1.28 -8.60
CA PRO A 120 -13.05 0.03 -8.69
C PRO A 120 -14.41 0.06 -7.98
N ARG A 121 -15.01 -1.10 -7.67
CA ARG A 121 -16.24 -1.23 -6.85
C ARG A 121 -15.99 -1.09 -5.35
N GLY A 122 -14.72 -1.14 -4.94
CA GLY A 122 -14.31 -1.12 -3.56
C GLY A 122 -14.51 0.22 -2.88
N ARG A 123 -14.35 0.23 -1.56
CA ARG A 123 -14.33 1.50 -0.80
C ARG A 123 -13.11 2.31 -1.22
N PRO A 124 -13.21 3.63 -1.39
CA PRO A 124 -12.05 4.46 -1.69
C PRO A 124 -10.95 4.30 -0.64
N LEU A 125 -9.70 4.14 -1.09
CA LEU A 125 -8.52 4.14 -0.25
C LEU A 125 -8.42 5.50 0.46
N THR A 126 -8.18 5.45 1.77
CA THR A 126 -8.01 6.65 2.61
C THR A 126 -6.72 6.55 3.41
N GLN A 127 -6.20 7.71 3.83
CA GLN A 127 -5.02 7.76 4.71
C GLN A 127 -5.25 6.98 6.01
N ALA A 128 -6.46 7.03 6.58
CA ALA A 128 -6.84 6.25 7.75
C ALA A 128 -6.76 4.73 7.49
N ARG A 129 -7.17 4.26 6.31
CA ARG A 129 -7.03 2.83 5.96
C ARG A 129 -5.57 2.44 5.78
N ALA A 130 -4.75 3.29 5.15
CA ALA A 130 -3.33 3.07 5.01
C ALA A 130 -2.62 2.96 6.38
N GLN A 131 -2.95 3.84 7.32
CA GLN A 131 -2.46 3.77 8.70
C GLN A 131 -2.87 2.46 9.38
N ALA A 132 -4.16 2.09 9.29
CA ALA A 132 -4.65 0.82 9.85
C ALA A 132 -3.98 -0.42 9.24
N LEU A 133 -3.51 -0.35 7.98
CA LEU A 133 -2.71 -1.40 7.38
C LEU A 133 -1.28 -1.42 7.93
N ALA A 134 -0.66 -0.24 8.10
CA ALA A 134 0.69 -0.09 8.64
C ALA A 134 0.81 -0.59 10.08
N ASP A 135 -0.23 -0.36 10.90
CA ASP A 135 -0.31 -0.82 12.29
C ASP A 135 -0.55 -2.34 12.41
N GLY A 136 -0.99 -2.98 11.33
CA GLY A 136 -1.28 -4.41 11.26
C GLY A 136 -0.07 -5.28 10.84
N PRO A 137 -0.30 -6.59 10.63
CA PRO A 137 0.76 -7.53 10.21
C PRO A 137 1.07 -7.49 8.70
N GLY A 138 0.46 -6.56 7.95
CA GLY A 138 0.43 -6.54 6.49
C GLY A 138 -0.83 -7.19 5.91
N ALA A 139 -0.79 -7.55 4.63
CA ALA A 139 -1.98 -7.97 3.88
C ALA A 139 -1.67 -9.00 2.79
N VAL A 140 -2.68 -9.76 2.37
CA VAL A 140 -2.71 -10.42 1.06
C VAL A 140 -3.41 -9.48 0.09
N VAL A 141 -2.82 -9.22 -1.07
CA VAL A 141 -3.37 -8.29 -2.07
C VAL A 141 -3.61 -9.04 -3.38
N LEU A 142 -4.85 -9.05 -3.85
CA LEU A 142 -5.26 -9.61 -5.13
C LEU A 142 -5.25 -8.53 -6.20
N CYS A 143 -4.48 -8.77 -7.26
CA CYS A 143 -4.46 -7.95 -8.46
C CYS A 143 -5.36 -8.59 -9.52
N GLY A 144 -6.59 -8.09 -9.65
CA GLY A 144 -7.51 -8.53 -10.69
C GLY A 144 -7.06 -8.12 -12.09
N ARG A 145 -7.51 -8.88 -13.08
CA ARG A 145 -7.34 -8.64 -14.53
C ARG A 145 -8.64 -8.97 -15.25
N PHE A 146 -8.67 -8.69 -16.56
CA PHE A 146 -9.84 -8.93 -17.40
C PHE A 146 -11.06 -8.17 -16.87
N GLU A 147 -12.24 -8.80 -16.82
CA GLU A 147 -13.46 -8.20 -16.24
C GLU A 147 -13.50 -8.27 -14.71
N GLY A 148 -12.52 -8.93 -14.08
CA GLY A 148 -12.39 -9.07 -12.64
C GLY A 148 -12.31 -10.52 -12.17
N ILE A 149 -12.69 -10.74 -10.91
CA ILE A 149 -12.65 -12.05 -10.25
C ILE A 149 -14.05 -12.56 -9.94
N ASP A 150 -14.23 -13.88 -9.93
CA ASP A 150 -15.50 -14.50 -9.59
C ASP A 150 -16.00 -14.08 -8.19
N GLN A 151 -17.23 -13.57 -8.10
CA GLN A 151 -17.81 -13.05 -6.84
C GLN A 151 -17.78 -14.07 -5.69
N ARG A 152 -17.88 -15.38 -6.00
CA ARG A 152 -17.89 -16.43 -4.97
C ARG A 152 -16.58 -16.49 -4.18
N VAL A 153 -15.44 -16.15 -4.82
CA VAL A 153 -14.16 -16.10 -4.09
C VAL A 153 -14.10 -14.91 -3.13
N ILE A 154 -14.68 -13.76 -3.53
CA ILE A 154 -14.80 -12.57 -2.67
C ILE A 154 -15.61 -12.91 -1.43
N ASP A 155 -16.79 -13.51 -1.63
CA ASP A 155 -17.73 -13.82 -0.55
C ASP A 155 -17.16 -14.90 0.39
N HIS A 156 -16.55 -15.94 -0.16
CA HIS A 156 -16.00 -17.05 0.62
C HIS A 156 -14.86 -16.61 1.56
N PHE A 157 -13.91 -15.84 1.05
CA PHE A 157 -12.76 -15.37 1.82
C PHE A 157 -13.01 -14.04 2.54
N LYS A 158 -14.22 -13.46 2.42
CA LYS A 158 -14.60 -12.14 2.96
C LYS A 158 -13.60 -11.06 2.56
N ILE A 159 -13.26 -11.04 1.26
CA ILE A 159 -12.23 -10.17 0.72
C ILE A 159 -12.71 -8.72 0.79
N GLU A 160 -11.86 -7.85 1.32
CA GLU A 160 -12.12 -6.42 1.33
C GLU A 160 -11.82 -5.85 -0.06
N GLU A 161 -12.80 -5.19 -0.67
CA GLU A 161 -12.59 -4.47 -1.93
C GLU A 161 -12.16 -3.02 -1.66
N ILE A 162 -11.05 -2.60 -2.27
CA ILE A 162 -10.53 -1.21 -2.18
C ILE A 162 -10.36 -0.63 -3.59
N SER A 163 -10.87 0.59 -3.77
CA SER A 163 -10.68 1.41 -4.98
C SER A 163 -9.64 2.51 -4.72
N ILE A 164 -8.83 2.86 -5.72
CA ILE A 164 -7.91 4.02 -5.64
C ILE A 164 -8.47 5.26 -6.36
N GLY A 165 -9.71 5.20 -6.86
CA GLY A 165 -10.43 6.33 -7.42
C GLY A 165 -11.46 5.93 -8.46
N ASP A 166 -12.23 6.91 -8.90
CA ASP A 166 -13.38 6.73 -9.81
C ASP A 166 -12.92 6.70 -11.28
N TYR A 167 -12.10 5.71 -11.61
CA TYR A 167 -11.56 5.45 -12.94
C TYR A 167 -11.19 3.96 -13.08
N VAL A 168 -10.95 3.51 -14.31
CA VAL A 168 -10.67 2.09 -14.61
C VAL A 168 -9.22 1.91 -15.04
N LEU A 169 -8.57 0.88 -14.50
CA LEU A 169 -7.22 0.46 -14.87
C LEU A 169 -7.26 -0.89 -15.57
N SER A 170 -6.19 -1.23 -16.29
CA SER A 170 -6.05 -2.54 -16.97
C SER A 170 -5.81 -3.71 -16.01
N GLY A 171 -5.57 -3.44 -14.73
CA GLY A 171 -5.30 -4.43 -13.70
C GLY A 171 -5.04 -3.81 -12.33
N GLY A 172 -5.05 -4.66 -11.31
CA GLY A 172 -4.88 -4.24 -9.92
C GLY A 172 -3.45 -3.92 -9.50
N GLU A 173 -2.42 -4.18 -10.32
CA GLU A 173 -1.02 -4.10 -9.89
C GLU A 173 -0.56 -2.67 -9.58
N LEU A 174 -1.00 -1.68 -10.37
CA LEU A 174 -0.71 -0.27 -10.06
C LEU A 174 -1.44 0.17 -8.80
N ALA A 175 -2.70 -0.23 -8.65
CA ALA A 175 -3.49 0.09 -7.47
C ALA A 175 -2.91 -0.55 -6.19
N ALA A 176 -2.43 -1.78 -6.28
CA ALA A 176 -1.72 -2.46 -5.21
C ALA A 176 -0.45 -1.71 -4.83
N GLN A 177 0.36 -1.28 -5.80
CA GLN A 177 1.55 -0.47 -5.51
C GLN A 177 1.21 0.87 -4.84
N VAL A 178 0.14 1.56 -5.25
CA VAL A 178 -0.32 2.79 -4.59
C VAL A 178 -0.72 2.54 -3.14
N MET A 179 -1.54 1.52 -2.89
CA MET A 179 -1.97 1.18 -1.53
C MET A 179 -0.78 0.76 -0.65
N LEU A 180 0.12 -0.06 -1.18
CA LEU A 180 1.30 -0.53 -0.48
C LEU A 180 2.26 0.62 -0.18
N ASP A 181 2.49 1.55 -1.10
CA ASP A 181 3.34 2.73 -0.85
C ASP A 181 2.77 3.58 0.29
N ALA A 182 1.46 3.87 0.24
CA ALA A 182 0.76 4.65 1.25
C ALA A 182 0.82 4.00 2.65
N ALA A 183 0.73 2.66 2.75
CA ALA A 183 0.82 1.95 4.02
C ALA A 183 2.27 1.76 4.49
N VAL A 184 3.17 1.29 3.63
CA VAL A 184 4.56 0.94 3.98
C VAL A 184 5.33 2.15 4.48
N ARG A 185 5.10 3.34 3.90
CA ARG A 185 5.77 4.56 4.35
C ARG A 185 5.44 4.93 5.80
N LEU A 186 4.28 4.49 6.32
CA LEU A 186 3.85 4.75 7.70
C LEU A 186 4.46 3.74 8.70
N ILE A 187 5.10 2.66 8.23
CA ILE A 187 5.73 1.67 9.11
C ILE A 187 6.92 2.30 9.86
N PRO A 188 6.99 2.15 11.20
CA PRO A 188 8.10 2.67 11.99
C PRO A 188 9.48 2.26 11.46
N GLY A 189 10.31 3.26 11.17
CA GLY A 189 11.66 3.07 10.66
C GLY A 189 11.81 3.02 9.14
N VAL A 190 10.73 3.20 8.36
CA VAL A 190 10.82 3.33 6.88
C VAL A 190 11.17 4.77 6.46
N LEU A 191 10.36 5.77 6.82
CA LEU A 191 10.60 7.17 6.42
C LEU A 191 11.69 7.90 7.22
N GLY A 192 12.18 7.30 8.32
CA GLY A 192 13.22 7.87 9.17
C GLY A 192 12.76 8.98 10.13
N ASN A 193 11.90 9.91 9.69
CA ASN A 193 11.34 10.97 10.54
C ASN A 193 9.81 10.90 10.63
N GLN A 194 9.30 10.29 11.71
CA GLN A 194 7.85 10.13 11.94
C GLN A 194 7.12 11.46 12.18
N ALA A 195 7.79 12.49 12.71
CA ALA A 195 7.14 13.79 12.93
C ALA A 195 6.72 14.45 11.59
N SER A 196 7.35 14.08 10.48
CA SER A 196 6.98 14.58 9.16
C SER A 196 5.59 14.10 8.72
N THR A 197 5.16 12.90 9.13
CA THR A 197 3.87 12.33 8.69
C THR A 197 2.67 12.94 9.43
N GLU A 198 2.89 13.56 10.59
CA GLU A 198 1.83 14.17 11.39
C GLU A 198 1.27 15.45 10.76
N GLN A 199 2.07 16.17 9.96
CA GLN A 199 1.71 17.43 9.33
C GLN A 199 1.40 17.31 7.83
N GLU A 200 1.42 16.10 7.29
CA GLU A 200 1.07 15.85 5.89
C GLU A 200 -0.43 16.00 5.64
N SER A 201 -0.75 16.23 4.36
CA SER A 201 -2.14 16.28 3.91
C SER A 201 -2.92 15.04 4.38
N PHE A 202 -4.16 15.26 4.82
CA PHE A 202 -5.12 14.28 5.32
C PHE A 202 -4.83 13.70 6.71
N SER A 203 -3.65 13.90 7.30
CA SER A 203 -3.32 13.38 8.65
C SER A 203 -4.20 13.99 9.75
N ASN A 204 -4.55 15.26 9.64
CA ASN A 204 -5.46 15.98 10.55
C ASN A 204 -6.78 16.40 9.85
N GLY A 205 -7.07 15.81 8.68
CA GLY A 205 -8.24 16.16 7.86
C GLY A 205 -8.08 17.42 6.99
N LEU A 206 -6.93 18.08 7.00
CA LEU A 206 -6.64 19.25 6.17
C LEU A 206 -5.59 18.94 5.08
N LEU A 207 -5.48 19.82 4.08
CA LEU A 207 -4.37 19.84 3.14
C LEU A 207 -3.14 20.53 3.75
N GLU A 208 -1.95 20.12 3.33
CA GLU A 208 -0.71 20.75 3.78
C GLU A 208 -0.56 22.18 3.25
N HIS A 209 0.12 23.01 4.03
CA HIS A 209 0.44 24.39 3.66
C HIS A 209 1.43 24.45 2.48
N PRO A 210 1.51 25.60 1.76
CA PRO A 210 2.49 25.77 0.69
C PRO A 210 3.93 25.68 1.21
N GLN A 211 4.75 24.88 0.54
CA GLN A 211 6.15 24.68 0.87
C GLN A 211 7.06 25.61 0.05
N TYR A 212 8.09 26.15 0.70
CA TYR A 212 9.08 27.03 0.06
C TYR A 212 10.49 26.54 0.36
N THR A 213 11.39 26.73 -0.59
CA THR A 213 12.82 26.43 -0.42
C THR A 213 13.66 27.47 -1.15
N ARG A 214 14.97 27.42 -0.95
CA ARG A 214 15.93 28.31 -1.60
C ARG A 214 15.84 28.19 -3.13
N PRO A 215 16.06 29.29 -3.88
CA PRO A 215 16.50 30.62 -3.42
C PRO A 215 15.36 31.49 -2.84
N PRO A 216 15.66 32.54 -2.04
CA PRO A 216 14.64 33.42 -1.45
C PRO A 216 13.77 34.18 -2.46
N VAL A 217 14.30 34.44 -3.66
CA VAL A 217 13.57 35.08 -4.76
C VAL A 217 13.79 34.26 -6.02
N TRP A 218 12.71 33.87 -6.69
CA TRP A 218 12.73 33.21 -7.99
C TRP A 218 11.78 33.95 -8.93
N GLU A 219 12.30 34.46 -10.05
CA GLU A 219 11.52 35.23 -11.04
C GLU A 219 10.70 36.40 -10.43
N GLY A 220 11.29 37.11 -9.46
CA GLY A 220 10.63 38.21 -8.76
C GLY A 220 9.57 37.78 -7.74
N ARG A 221 9.45 36.47 -7.46
CA ARG A 221 8.55 35.92 -6.44
C ARG A 221 9.34 35.60 -5.18
N GLU A 222 9.00 36.26 -4.09
CA GLU A 222 9.69 36.11 -2.80
C GLU A 222 9.06 34.98 -1.96
N ILE A 223 9.89 34.33 -1.14
CA ILE A 223 9.38 33.49 -0.03
C ILE A 223 8.67 34.40 0.98
N PRO A 224 7.48 34.02 1.52
CA PRO A 224 6.80 34.78 2.55
C PRO A 224 7.74 35.19 3.70
N PRO A 225 7.85 36.48 4.05
CA PRO A 225 8.83 36.96 5.03
C PRO A 225 8.74 36.27 6.40
N VAL A 226 7.54 35.84 6.80
CA VAL A 226 7.32 35.07 8.04
C VAL A 226 8.15 33.78 8.08
N LEU A 227 8.31 33.09 6.94
CA LEU A 227 9.11 31.86 6.84
C LEU A 227 10.62 32.10 6.93
N LEU A 228 11.05 33.35 6.77
CA LEU A 228 12.45 33.77 6.89
C LEU A 228 12.76 34.40 8.26
N SER A 229 11.75 34.58 9.12
CA SER A 229 11.87 35.35 10.37
C SER A 229 12.59 34.61 11.50
N GLY A 230 12.68 33.27 11.44
CA GLY A 230 13.17 32.43 12.53
C GLY A 230 12.20 32.30 13.72
N ASP A 231 11.03 32.94 13.66
CA ASP A 231 10.00 32.87 14.71
C ASP A 231 9.13 31.63 14.49
N HIS A 232 9.47 30.53 15.17
CA HIS A 232 8.76 29.25 15.06
C HIS A 232 7.27 29.36 15.38
N GLY A 233 6.86 30.26 16.29
CA GLY A 233 5.45 30.46 16.65
C GLY A 233 4.67 31.10 15.51
N LYS A 234 5.22 32.17 14.91
CA LYS A 234 4.61 32.82 13.73
C LYS A 234 4.61 31.92 12.50
N VAL A 235 5.65 31.12 12.31
CA VAL A 235 5.70 30.14 11.23
C VAL A 235 4.60 29.11 11.40
N ALA A 236 4.46 28.50 12.58
CA ALA A 236 3.43 27.51 12.84
C ALA A 236 2.00 28.08 12.67
N GLN A 237 1.77 29.30 13.16
CA GLN A 237 0.49 29.99 12.97
C GLN A 237 0.20 30.21 11.48
N TRP A 238 1.17 30.73 10.73
CA TRP A 238 1.02 30.96 9.29
C TRP A 238 0.74 29.64 8.53
N GLN A 239 1.45 28.56 8.87
CA GLN A 239 1.25 27.24 8.28
C GLN A 239 -0.16 26.71 8.52
N ALA A 240 -0.69 26.86 9.74
CA ALA A 240 -2.06 26.48 10.07
C ALA A 240 -3.09 27.29 9.26
N GLU A 241 -2.95 28.62 9.24
CA GLU A 241 -3.83 29.51 8.48
C GLU A 241 -3.83 29.18 6.97
N GLN A 242 -2.66 28.90 6.40
CA GLN A 242 -2.56 28.50 4.99
C GLN A 242 -3.17 27.12 4.73
N SER A 243 -2.95 26.15 5.62
CA SER A 243 -3.54 24.80 5.53
C SER A 243 -5.07 24.87 5.51
N GLU A 244 -5.66 25.65 6.42
CA GLU A 244 -7.11 25.87 6.50
C GLU A 244 -7.63 26.54 5.22
N ALA A 245 -7.00 27.64 4.80
CA ALA A 245 -7.40 28.38 3.59
C ALA A 245 -7.33 27.50 2.33
N LEU A 246 -6.26 26.71 2.17
CA LEU A 246 -6.10 25.80 1.02
C LEU A 246 -7.16 24.70 1.02
N THR A 247 -7.48 24.17 2.21
CA THR A 247 -8.48 23.12 2.36
C THR A 247 -9.86 23.65 2.03
N GLN A 248 -10.22 24.82 2.55
CA GLN A 248 -11.49 25.47 2.25
C GLN A 248 -11.67 25.74 0.74
N ASP A 249 -10.60 26.17 0.06
CA ASP A 249 -10.62 26.46 -1.38
C ASP A 249 -10.69 25.19 -2.24
N ARG A 250 -9.81 24.21 -1.99
CA ARG A 250 -9.61 23.07 -2.90
C ARG A 250 -10.35 21.80 -2.53
N ARG A 251 -10.68 21.63 -1.26
CA ARG A 251 -11.35 20.44 -0.70
C ARG A 251 -12.44 20.86 0.29
N PRO A 252 -13.48 21.59 -0.17
CA PRO A 252 -14.58 22.02 0.69
C PRO A 252 -15.26 20.83 1.39
N ASP A 253 -15.24 19.64 0.79
CA ASP A 253 -15.74 18.40 1.39
C ASP A 253 -14.96 17.96 2.63
N LEU A 254 -13.64 18.23 2.68
CA LEU A 254 -12.82 18.00 3.87
C LEU A 254 -13.02 19.11 4.90
N TRP A 255 -13.13 20.35 4.43
CA TRP A 255 -13.37 21.52 5.29
C TRP A 255 -14.67 21.41 6.09
N GLU A 256 -15.76 20.98 5.45
CA GLU A 256 -17.05 20.76 6.11
C GLU A 256 -16.98 19.67 7.18
N LYS A 257 -16.14 18.65 7.00
CA LYS A 257 -15.91 17.60 8.01
C LYS A 257 -15.05 18.09 9.16
N TYR A 258 -14.02 18.88 8.86
CA TYR A 258 -13.11 19.44 9.87
C TYR A 258 -13.83 20.42 10.81
N ARG A 259 -14.81 21.18 10.32
CA ARG A 259 -15.57 22.15 11.12
C ARG A 259 -16.67 21.54 12.01
N LYS A 260 -16.98 20.26 11.85
CA LYS A 260 -18.02 19.57 12.64
C LYS A 260 -17.42 18.93 13.87
#